data_AF-A0AAW8KZY5-F1
#
_entry.id   AF-A0AAW8KZY5-F1
#
_cell.length_a   1.000
_cell.length_b   1.000
_cell.length_c   1.000
_cell.angle_alpha   90.00
_cell.angle_beta   90.00
_cell.angle_gamma   90.00
#
_symmetry.space_group_name_H-M   'P 1'
#
loop_
_entity.id
_entity.type
_entity.pdbx_description
1 polymer ?
#
loop_
_entity_poly.entity_id
_entity_poly.type
_entity_poly.pdbx_seq_one_letter_code
_entity_poly.pdbx_strand_id
1 'polypeptide(L)'
;MTITQIELEELSVGADYEKVASRFRPVFEKIAQGAIQREKERILPFEPIQWLKELKLGAVRVPVKYGGDGVSLPQLFQLLAELAQADSNIVQALRGHFAFVEDRLVAHKEHSQEV
;
A
#
# COMPACT_ATOMS: atom_id res chain seq x y z
N MET A 1 11.24 -6.85 26.04
CA MET A 1 10.22 -5.99 25.40
C MET A 1 9.41 -5.31 26.48
N THR A 2 9.29 -3.98 26.45
CA THR A 2 8.36 -3.23 27.32
C THR A 2 6.95 -3.28 26.70
N ILE A 3 5.90 -3.17 27.52
CA ILE A 3 4.50 -3.19 27.08
C ILE A 3 4.25 -2.20 25.93
N THR A 4 4.89 -1.02 25.98
CA THR A 4 4.81 0.02 24.94
C THR A 4 5.35 -0.43 23.57
N GLN A 5 6.36 -1.30 23.53
CA GLN A 5 6.92 -1.81 22.27
C GLN A 5 5.93 -2.77 21.57
N ILE A 6 5.22 -3.58 22.36
CA ILE A 6 4.25 -4.56 21.86
C ILE A 6 3.03 -3.86 21.25
N GLU A 7 2.56 -2.77 21.86
CA GLU A 7 1.44 -1.99 21.33
C GLU A 7 1.78 -1.30 20.00
N LEU A 8 3.02 -0.84 19.82
CA LEU A 8 3.45 -0.20 18.58
C LEU A 8 3.59 -1.20 17.42
N GLU A 9 3.98 -2.44 17.68
CA GLU A 9 4.09 -3.49 16.65
C GLU A 9 2.72 -3.98 16.14
N GLU A 10 1.65 -3.70 16.90
CA GLU A 10 0.24 -3.96 16.54
C GLU A 10 -0.40 -2.81 15.76
N LEU A 11 0.29 -1.68 15.62
CA LEU A 11 -0.21 -0.49 14.96
C LEU A 11 0.66 -0.12 13.76
N SER A 12 0.06 0.53 12.77
CA SER A 12 0.76 1.02 11.59
C SER A 12 1.08 2.51 11.73
N VAL A 13 2.02 2.79 12.63
CA VAL A 13 2.40 4.14 13.05
C VAL A 13 3.54 4.74 12.22
N GLY A 14 4.25 3.92 11.44
CA GLY A 14 5.38 4.36 10.64
C GLY A 14 6.45 3.28 10.47
N ALA A 15 7.13 3.34 9.34
CA ALA A 15 8.30 2.52 9.03
C ALA A 15 9.47 3.38 8.54
N ASP A 16 10.63 2.74 8.34
CA ASP A 16 11.70 3.30 7.51
C ASP A 16 11.19 3.38 6.06
N TYR A 17 10.68 4.56 5.71
CA TYR A 17 10.03 4.80 4.42
C TYR A 17 10.95 4.46 3.25
N GLU A 18 12.21 4.86 3.33
CA GLU A 18 13.14 4.72 2.22
C GLU A 18 13.51 3.26 1.98
N LYS A 19 13.66 2.47 3.05
CA LYS A 19 13.80 1.01 2.95
C LYS A 19 12.57 0.34 2.35
N VAL A 20 11.36 0.83 2.65
CA VAL A 20 10.12 0.29 2.07
C VAL A 20 9.99 0.68 0.60
N ALA A 21 10.10 1.98 0.29
CA ALA A 21 9.90 2.53 -1.06
C ALA A 21 10.92 1.99 -2.07
N SER A 22 12.19 1.84 -1.69
CA SER A 22 13.24 1.29 -2.56
C SER A 22 12.94 -0.11 -3.10
N ARG A 23 12.15 -0.94 -2.38
CA ARG A 23 11.67 -2.24 -2.89
C ARG A 23 10.73 -2.12 -4.08
N PHE A 24 9.97 -1.03 -4.16
CA PHE A 24 8.92 -0.83 -5.16
C PHE A 24 9.37 -0.01 -6.36
N ARG A 25 10.32 0.92 -6.19
CA ARG A 25 10.78 1.82 -7.28
C ARG A 25 11.19 1.10 -8.57
N PRO A 26 11.94 -0.02 -8.56
CA PRO A 26 12.24 -0.74 -9.80
C PRO A 26 11.00 -1.25 -10.55
N VAL A 27 9.95 -1.63 -9.80
CA VAL A 27 8.69 -2.07 -10.39
C VAL A 27 7.86 -0.90 -10.90
N PHE A 28 7.91 0.26 -10.22
CA PHE A 28 7.26 1.48 -10.69
C PHE A 28 7.88 1.94 -12.02
N GLU A 29 9.22 1.91 -12.12
CA GLU A 29 9.92 2.19 -13.38
C GLU A 29 9.49 1.24 -14.50
N LYS A 30 9.40 -0.07 -14.21
CA LYS A 30 8.90 -1.07 -15.18
C LYS A 30 7.46 -0.80 -15.59
N ILE A 31 6.59 -0.41 -14.66
CA ILE A 31 5.19 -0.06 -14.93
C ILE A 31 5.11 1.17 -15.85
N ALA A 32 5.91 2.19 -15.59
CA ALA A 32 5.91 3.45 -16.34
C ALA A 32 6.21 3.23 -17.83
N GLN A 33 7.13 2.31 -18.17
CA GLN A 33 7.50 2.00 -19.56
C GLN A 33 6.30 1.58 -20.44
N GLY A 34 5.27 0.96 -19.86
CA GLY A 34 4.08 0.51 -20.58
C GLY A 34 2.81 1.35 -20.35
N ALA A 35 2.86 2.39 -19.53
CA ALA A 35 1.65 3.11 -19.08
C ALA A 35 0.90 3.76 -20.26
N ILE A 36 1.61 4.49 -21.13
CA ILE A 36 1.00 5.18 -22.28
C ILE A 36 0.38 4.18 -23.28
N GLN A 37 1.05 3.06 -23.53
CA GLN A 37 0.52 2.05 -24.44
C GLN A 37 -0.77 1.44 -23.88
N ARG A 38 -0.75 1.03 -22.59
CA ARG A 38 -1.94 0.47 -21.93
C ARG A 38 -3.13 1.43 -21.98
N GLU A 39 -2.90 2.72 -21.74
CA GLU A 39 -3.94 3.75 -21.84
C GLU A 39 -4.54 3.83 -23.25
N LYS A 40 -3.69 3.96 -24.28
CA LYS A 40 -4.14 4.10 -25.67
C LYS A 40 -4.89 2.86 -26.17
N GLU A 41 -4.40 1.68 -25.81
CA GLU A 41 -4.95 0.39 -26.27
C GLU A 41 -6.02 -0.17 -25.32
N ARG A 42 -6.33 0.52 -24.22
CA ARG A 42 -7.29 0.09 -23.18
C ARG A 42 -6.97 -1.29 -22.60
N ILE A 43 -5.70 -1.56 -22.37
CA ILE A 43 -5.22 -2.82 -21.79
C ILE A 43 -5.37 -2.76 -20.27
N LEU A 44 -6.04 -3.75 -19.69
CA LEU A 44 -6.16 -3.86 -18.23
C LEU A 44 -4.79 -4.19 -17.60
N PRO A 45 -4.40 -3.52 -16.49
CA PRO A 45 -3.06 -3.64 -15.91
C PRO A 45 -2.90 -4.88 -15.02
N PHE A 46 -3.36 -6.07 -15.45
CA PHE A 46 -3.28 -7.30 -14.66
C PHE A 46 -1.84 -7.68 -14.28
N GLU A 47 -0.91 -7.57 -15.24
CA GLU A 47 0.48 -7.91 -15.02
C GLU A 47 1.18 -6.91 -14.07
N PRO A 48 1.07 -5.58 -14.25
CA PRO A 48 1.48 -4.59 -13.24
C PRO A 48 0.95 -4.88 -11.83
N ILE A 49 -0.34 -5.17 -11.69
CA ILE A 49 -0.95 -5.49 -10.39
C ILE A 49 -0.34 -6.75 -9.80
N GLN A 50 -0.05 -7.77 -10.61
CA GLN A 50 0.59 -8.99 -10.15
C GLN A 50 2.00 -8.75 -9.61
N TRP A 51 2.81 -7.92 -10.27
CA TRP A 51 4.14 -7.54 -9.75
C TRP A 51 4.05 -6.83 -8.39
N LEU A 52 3.08 -5.91 -8.24
CA LEU A 52 2.84 -5.20 -6.97
C LEU A 52 2.39 -6.15 -5.85
N LYS A 53 1.58 -7.17 -6.18
CA LYS A 53 1.16 -8.20 -5.24
C LYS A 53 2.32 -9.07 -4.76
N GLU A 54 3.21 -9.46 -5.66
CA GLU A 54 4.41 -10.26 -5.32
C GLU A 54 5.32 -9.51 -4.34
N LEU A 55 5.43 -8.20 -4.49
CA LEU A 55 6.15 -7.32 -3.56
C LEU A 55 5.35 -6.95 -2.30
N LYS A 56 4.12 -7.46 -2.16
CA LYS A 56 3.19 -7.22 -1.06
C LYS A 56 2.80 -5.74 -0.87
N LEU A 57 2.68 -4.97 -1.95
CA LEU A 57 2.24 -3.56 -1.86
C LEU A 57 0.92 -3.43 -1.08
N GLY A 58 -0.03 -4.35 -1.29
CA GLY A 58 -1.31 -4.34 -0.58
C GLY A 58 -1.23 -4.54 0.94
N ALA A 59 -0.07 -4.96 1.48
CA ALA A 59 0.13 -5.22 2.89
C ALA A 59 1.01 -4.17 3.60
N VAL A 60 1.43 -3.10 2.92
CA VAL A 60 2.35 -2.10 3.52
C VAL A 60 1.77 -1.43 4.77
N ARG A 61 0.43 -1.28 4.82
CA ARG A 61 -0.31 -0.75 5.96
C ARG A 61 -0.63 -1.78 7.03
N VAL A 62 -0.39 -3.06 6.80
CA VAL A 62 -0.62 -4.09 7.83
C VAL A 62 0.48 -3.96 8.88
N PRO A 63 0.16 -3.98 10.20
CA PRO A 63 1.17 -3.90 11.25
C PRO A 63 2.23 -4.99 11.14
N VAL A 64 3.43 -4.69 11.65
CA VAL A 64 4.59 -5.59 11.54
C VAL A 64 4.32 -6.94 12.20
N LYS A 65 3.60 -6.96 13.34
CA LYS A 65 3.21 -8.22 14.02
C LYS A 65 2.41 -9.17 13.13
N TYR A 66 1.67 -8.65 12.16
CA TYR A 66 0.85 -9.42 11.22
C TYR A 66 1.54 -9.63 9.86
N GLY A 67 2.82 -9.30 9.76
CA GLY A 67 3.66 -9.57 8.57
C GLY A 67 3.60 -8.51 7.47
N GLY A 68 3.08 -7.31 7.77
CA GLY A 68 3.18 -6.14 6.89
C GLY A 68 4.36 -5.23 7.22
N ASP A 69 4.39 -4.06 6.59
CA ASP A 69 5.47 -3.08 6.79
C ASP A 69 5.14 -2.03 7.88
N GLY A 70 3.88 -1.91 8.30
CA GLY A 70 3.45 -0.95 9.32
C GLY A 70 3.62 0.53 8.95
N VAL A 71 3.74 0.86 7.66
CA VAL A 71 3.90 2.25 7.20
C VAL A 71 2.75 3.10 7.71
N SER A 72 2.97 4.38 8.00
CA SER A 72 1.91 5.30 8.42
C SER A 72 0.98 5.65 7.26
N LEU A 73 -0.20 6.22 7.55
CA LEU A 73 -1.13 6.68 6.50
C LEU A 73 -0.50 7.77 5.59
N PRO A 74 0.22 8.78 6.11
CA PRO A 74 0.98 9.71 5.26
C PRO A 74 2.03 9.01 4.37
N GLN A 75 2.76 8.02 4.91
CA GLN A 75 3.75 7.26 4.15
C GLN A 75 3.10 6.41 3.05
N LEU A 76 1.92 5.84 3.28
CA LEU A 76 1.13 5.18 2.23
C LEU A 76 0.84 6.16 1.10
N PHE A 77 0.30 7.34 1.40
CA PHE A 77 0.00 8.33 0.36
C PHE A 77 1.26 8.79 -0.38
N GLN A 78 2.39 8.90 0.30
CA GLN A 78 3.67 9.17 -0.34
C GLN A 78 4.07 8.07 -1.32
N LEU A 79 3.94 6.79 -0.93
CA LEU A 79 4.22 5.64 -1.81
C LEU A 79 3.24 5.56 -2.98
N LEU A 80 1.95 5.84 -2.75
CA LEU A 80 0.94 5.89 -3.81
C LEU A 80 1.17 7.07 -4.77
N ALA A 81 1.72 8.19 -4.29
CA ALA A 81 2.12 9.29 -5.15
C ALA A 81 3.30 8.91 -6.06
N GLU A 82 4.30 8.17 -5.55
CA GLU A 82 5.37 7.60 -6.39
C GLU A 82 4.80 6.64 -7.45
N LEU A 83 3.89 5.74 -7.07
CA LEU A 83 3.22 4.84 -8.04
C LEU A 83 2.37 5.62 -9.05
N ALA A 84 1.69 6.69 -8.64
CA ALA A 84 0.87 7.52 -9.52
C ALA A 84 1.71 8.25 -10.58
N GLN A 85 2.97 8.58 -10.29
CA GLN A 85 3.91 9.12 -11.28
C GLN A 85 4.22 8.10 -12.37
N ALA A 86 4.20 6.80 -12.06
CA ALA A 86 4.37 5.74 -13.04
C ALA A 86 3.07 5.43 -13.81
N ASP A 87 1.94 5.29 -13.10
CA ASP A 87 0.62 4.99 -13.69
C ASP A 87 -0.51 5.30 -12.69
N SER A 88 -1.24 6.39 -12.92
CA SER A 88 -2.34 6.83 -12.05
C SER A 88 -3.56 5.90 -12.10
N ASN A 89 -3.78 5.18 -13.19
CA ASN A 89 -4.91 4.25 -13.31
C ASN A 89 -4.75 3.06 -12.37
N ILE A 90 -3.51 2.62 -12.12
CA ILE A 90 -3.22 1.56 -11.15
C ILE A 90 -3.56 2.01 -9.72
N VAL A 91 -3.22 3.24 -9.35
CA VAL A 91 -3.58 3.79 -8.03
C VAL A 91 -5.10 3.84 -7.88
N GLN A 92 -5.81 4.28 -8.92
CA GLN A 92 -7.27 4.29 -8.93
C GLN A 92 -7.86 2.87 -8.77
N ALA A 93 -7.28 1.87 -9.45
CA ALA A 93 -7.68 0.47 -9.32
C ALA A 93 -7.47 -0.08 -7.89
N LEU A 94 -6.42 0.37 -7.21
CA LEU A 94 -6.09 -0.04 -5.84
C LEU A 94 -6.83 0.75 -4.75
N ARG A 95 -7.54 1.83 -5.10
CA ARG A 95 -8.26 2.68 -4.13
C ARG A 95 -9.19 1.87 -3.22
N GLY A 96 -9.98 0.95 -3.79
CA GLY A 96 -10.93 0.13 -3.03
C GLY A 96 -10.25 -0.80 -2.03
N HIS A 97 -9.08 -1.34 -2.40
CA HIS A 97 -8.27 -2.18 -1.52
C HIS A 97 -7.78 -1.39 -0.31
N PHE A 98 -7.18 -0.22 -0.52
CA PHE A 98 -6.68 0.59 0.60
C PHE A 98 -7.80 1.17 1.45
N ALA A 99 -8.94 1.55 0.87
CA ALA A 99 -10.12 1.94 1.64
C ALA A 99 -10.57 0.83 2.59
N PHE A 100 -10.63 -0.42 2.10
CA PHE A 100 -10.98 -1.57 2.94
C PHE A 100 -9.93 -1.84 4.04
N VAL A 101 -8.64 -1.76 3.72
CA VAL A 101 -7.57 -1.95 4.71
C VAL A 101 -7.65 -0.91 5.82
N GLU A 102 -7.78 0.38 5.47
CA GLU A 102 -7.89 1.44 6.47
C GLU A 102 -9.14 1.27 7.33
N ASP A 103 -10.29 0.97 6.73
CA ASP A 103 -11.55 0.68 7.44
C ASP A 103 -11.38 -0.46 8.45
N ARG A 104 -10.59 -1.49 8.15
CA ARG A 104 -10.27 -2.56 9.11
C ARG A 104 -9.28 -2.15 10.19
N LEU A 105 -8.32 -1.28 9.88
CA LEU A 105 -7.33 -0.81 10.86
C LEU A 105 -7.92 0.17 11.87
N VAL A 106 -8.94 0.94 11.48
CA VAL A 106 -9.60 1.93 12.35
C VAL A 106 -10.88 1.43 13.01
N ALA A 107 -11.37 0.24 12.61
CA ALA A 107 -12.55 -0.37 13.21
C ALA A 107 -12.37 -0.58 14.72
N HIS A 108 -13.44 -0.34 15.48
CA HIS A 108 -13.46 -0.67 16.90
C HIS A 108 -13.36 -2.19 17.08
N LYS A 109 -12.46 -2.62 17.96
CA LYS A 109 -12.22 -4.04 18.22
C LYS A 109 -13.39 -4.72 18.95
N GLU A 110 -14.06 -3.99 19.84
CA GLU A 110 -15.04 -4.56 20.78
C GLU A 110 -16.45 -3.98 20.64
N HIS A 111 -16.61 -2.88 19.91
CA HIS A 111 -17.88 -2.18 19.79
C HIS A 111 -18.29 -2.03 18.31
N SER A 112 -19.59 -2.12 18.04
CA SER A 112 -20.12 -1.76 16.73
C SER A 112 -19.88 -0.28 16.44
N GLN A 113 -19.65 0.07 15.18
CA GLN A 113 -19.70 1.47 14.78
C GLN A 113 -21.16 1.91 14.74
N GLU A 114 -21.53 2.89 15.56
CA GLU A 114 -22.83 3.55 15.49
C GLU A 114 -22.86 4.45 14.24
N VAL A 115 -23.97 4.44 13.50
CA VAL A 115 -24.18 5.21 12.26
C VAL A 115 -24.92 6.51 12.56
#